data_AF-A0A5D2NUW4-F1
#
_entry.id   AF-A0A5D2NUW4-F1
#
_cell.length_a   1.000
_cell.length_b   1.000
_cell.length_c   1.000
_cell.angle_alpha   90.00
_cell.angle_beta   90.00
_cell.angle_gamma   90.00
#
_symmetry.space_group_name_H-M   'P 1'
#
loop_
_entity.id
_entity.type
_entity.pdbx_description
1 polymer ?
#
loop_
_entity_poly.entity_id
_entity_poly.type
_entity_poly.pdbx_seq_one_letter_code
_entity_poly.pdbx_strand_id
1 'polypeptide(L)'
;MIIFLETICNDEKIIERNIRLKIQQSPDYAEEPNFEAGLQDFTTRLANYEKVYEPVDEGSYIKMIDMASGHGGQIEVNNISGYLPGRIVFFLVWCTIRNELQLYHIIKSTY
;
A
#
# COMPACT_ATOMS: atom_id res chain seq x y z
N MET A 1 -20.52 1.57 8.97
CA MET A 1 -19.78 0.40 8.46
C MET A 1 -18.38 0.88 8.13
N ILE A 2 -17.37 0.29 8.75
CA ILE A 2 -15.97 0.59 8.50
C ILE A 2 -15.41 -0.61 7.72
N ILE A 3 -14.64 -0.33 6.67
CA ILE A 3 -13.98 -1.36 5.86
C ILE A 3 -12.51 -1.03 5.87
N PHE A 4 -11.68 -1.99 6.25
CA PHE A 4 -10.25 -1.87 6.17
C PHE A 4 -9.76 -2.31 4.79
N LEU A 5 -8.88 -1.53 4.19
CA LEU A 5 -8.19 -1.88 2.95
C LEU A 5 -6.71 -1.97 3.25
N GLU A 6 -6.17 -3.15 3.03
CA GLU A 6 -4.76 -3.47 3.24
C GLU A 6 -4.17 -3.97 1.92
N THR A 7 -2.98 -3.47 1.57
CA THR A 7 -2.24 -3.95 0.41
C THR A 7 -0.85 -4.35 0.86
N ILE A 8 -0.51 -5.61 0.61
CA ILE A 8 0.76 -6.22 0.99
C ILE A 8 1.51 -6.50 -0.31
N CYS A 9 2.77 -6.06 -0.36
CA CYS A 9 3.66 -6.34 -1.47
C CYS A 9 4.98 -6.82 -0.88
N ASN A 10 5.43 -8.00 -1.31
CA ASN A 10 6.68 -8.62 -0.88
C ASN A 10 7.76 -8.54 -1.97
N ASP A 11 7.45 -7.96 -3.13
CA ASP A 11 8.39 -7.79 -4.23
C ASP A 11 9.31 -6.58 -3.98
N GLU A 12 10.56 -6.88 -3.61
CA GLU A 12 11.60 -5.87 -3.32
C GLU A 12 11.78 -4.85 -4.46
N LYS A 13 11.65 -5.26 -5.73
CA LYS A 13 11.86 -4.34 -6.87
C LYS A 13 10.73 -3.32 -6.96
N ILE A 14 9.50 -3.75 -6.69
CA ILE A 14 8.33 -2.87 -6.67
C ILE A 14 8.43 -1.94 -5.48
N ILE A 15 8.79 -2.46 -4.31
CA ILE A 15 9.00 -1.67 -3.09
C ILE A 15 10.07 -0.60 -3.34
N GLU A 16 11.23 -0.95 -3.89
CA GLU A 16 12.32 0.00 -4.16
C GLU A 16 11.90 1.10 -5.15
N ARG A 17 11.26 0.71 -6.27
CA ARG A 17 10.70 1.66 -7.25
C ARG A 17 9.76 2.64 -6.57
N ASN A 18 8.91 2.11 -5.71
CA ASN A 18 7.91 2.86 -4.98
C ASN A 18 8.56 3.83 -3.98
N ILE A 19 9.50 3.37 -3.14
CA ILE A 19 10.24 4.23 -2.22
C ILE A 19 10.88 5.41 -2.96
N ARG A 20 11.52 5.14 -4.10
CA ARG A 20 12.13 6.18 -4.93
C ARG A 20 11.09 7.20 -5.41
N LEU A 21 9.95 6.74 -5.92
CA LEU A 21 8.86 7.63 -6.35
C LEU A 21 8.30 8.47 -5.18
N LYS A 22 8.19 7.88 -3.99
CA LYS A 22 7.75 8.58 -2.78
C LYS A 22 8.70 9.71 -2.43
N ILE A 23 10.00 9.45 -2.38
CA ILE A 23 10.99 10.48 -2.04
C ILE A 23 11.01 11.60 -3.09
N GLN A 24 10.90 11.25 -4.37
CA GLN A 24 11.01 12.22 -5.46
C GLN A 24 9.76 13.07 -5.69
N GLN A 25 8.56 12.51 -5.46
CA GLN A 25 7.31 13.15 -5.86
C GLN A 25 6.46 13.59 -4.66
N SER A 26 6.77 13.14 -3.44
CA SER A 26 5.88 13.36 -2.30
C SER A 26 6.12 14.72 -1.68
N PRO A 27 5.05 15.45 -1.32
CA PRO A 27 5.19 16.69 -0.57
C PRO A 27 5.93 16.47 0.77
N ASP A 28 5.86 15.26 1.34
CA ASP A 28 6.57 14.89 2.58
C ASP A 28 8.10 15.05 2.50
N TYR A 29 8.69 14.96 1.30
CA TYR A 29 10.14 15.08 1.06
C TYR A 29 10.46 16.24 0.12
N ALA A 30 9.50 17.14 -0.14
CA ALA A 30 9.68 18.24 -1.08
C ALA A 30 10.78 19.25 -0.66
N GLU A 31 11.06 19.33 0.65
CA GLU A 31 12.12 20.19 1.20
C GLU A 31 13.46 19.46 1.38
N GLU A 32 13.55 18.17 1.03
CA GLU A 32 14.78 17.37 1.14
C GLU A 32 15.43 17.23 -0.26
N PRO A 33 16.41 18.08 -0.60
CA PRO A 33 17.07 18.02 -1.90
C PRO A 33 18.01 16.81 -2.03
N ASN A 34 18.41 16.17 -0.92
CA ASN A 34 19.28 15.02 -0.95
C ASN A 34 18.49 13.70 -0.91
N PHE A 35 18.50 12.96 -2.02
CA PHE A 35 17.85 11.67 -2.13
C PHE A 35 18.34 10.65 -1.08
N GLU A 36 19.63 10.62 -0.76
CA GLU A 36 20.16 9.67 0.23
C GLU A 36 19.66 9.97 1.64
N ALA A 37 19.53 11.25 1.99
CA ALA A 37 18.97 11.66 3.28
C ALA A 37 17.48 11.29 3.39
N GLY A 38 16.70 11.54 2.33
CA GLY A 38 15.29 11.12 2.26
C GLY A 38 15.12 9.60 2.30
N LEU A 39 16.02 8.85 1.66
CA LEU A 39 16.02 7.39 1.71
C LEU A 39 16.30 6.88 3.12
N GLN A 40 17.30 7.44 3.80
CA GLN A 40 17.65 7.04 5.16
C GLN A 40 16.53 7.33 6.17
N ASP A 41 15.87 8.50 6.07
CA ASP A 41 14.70 8.81 6.87
C ASP A 41 13.56 7.81 6.60
N PHE A 42 13.25 7.59 5.31
CA PHE A 42 12.20 6.65 4.92
C PHE A 42 12.45 5.24 5.45
N THR A 43 13.67 4.71 5.29
CA THR A 43 14.05 3.37 5.78
C THR A 43 13.97 3.29 7.30
N THR A 44 14.39 4.33 8.01
CA THR A 44 14.30 4.38 9.48
C THR A 44 12.84 4.35 9.95
N ARG A 45 11.98 5.11 9.26
CA ARG A 45 10.54 5.13 9.53
C ARG A 45 9.90 3.79 9.22
N LEU A 46 10.22 3.19 8.07
CA LEU A 46 9.73 1.87 7.68
C LEU A 46 10.08 0.81 8.73
N ALA A 47 11.35 0.75 9.17
CA ALA A 47 11.81 -0.19 10.19
C ALA A 47 11.11 0.00 11.55
N ASN A 48 10.67 1.23 11.87
CA ASN A 48 9.87 1.48 13.08
C ASN A 48 8.43 1.01 12.91
N TYR A 49 7.84 1.18 11.72
CA TYR A 49 6.49 0.68 11.42
C TYR A 49 6.44 -0.85 11.41
N GLU A 50 7.45 -1.52 10.84
CA GLU A 50 7.52 -2.99 10.82
C GLU A 50 7.51 -3.60 12.22
N LYS A 51 8.12 -2.95 13.21
CA LYS A 51 8.18 -3.43 14.60
C LYS A 51 6.82 -3.44 15.30
N VAL A 52 5.88 -2.60 14.85
CA VAL A 52 4.56 -2.42 15.48
C VAL A 52 3.43 -2.87 14.56
N TYR A 53 3.75 -3.41 13.39
CA TYR A 53 2.77 -3.81 12.40
C TYR A 53 2.04 -5.08 12.84
N GLU A 54 0.71 -4.99 12.88
CA GLU A 54 -0.20 -6.10 13.12
C GLU A 54 -1.18 -6.19 11.94
N PRO A 55 -1.22 -7.33 11.21
CA PRO A 55 -2.16 -7.52 10.10
C PRO A 55 -3.61 -7.40 10.54
N VAL A 56 -4.48 -6.93 9.64
CA VAL A 56 -5.90 -6.79 9.95
C VAL A 56 -6.60 -8.14 9.88
N ASP A 57 -6.86 -8.78 11.01
CA ASP A 57 -7.53 -10.09 11.06
C ASP A 57 -8.97 -10.05 11.57
N GLU A 58 -9.46 -8.89 12.00
CA GLU A 58 -10.81 -8.73 12.57
C GLU A 58 -11.68 -7.74 11.79
N GLY A 59 -12.98 -8.01 11.74
CA GLY A 59 -13.98 -7.13 11.12
C GLY A 59 -14.07 -7.24 9.59
N SER A 60 -14.61 -6.19 8.96
CA SER A 60 -14.77 -6.14 7.50
C SER A 60 -13.50 -5.60 6.84
N TYR A 61 -12.81 -6.43 6.05
CA TYR A 61 -11.55 -6.04 5.41
C TYR A 61 -11.37 -6.60 4.00
N ILE A 62 -10.47 -5.96 3.26
CA ILE A 62 -9.96 -6.37 1.94
C ILE A 62 -8.44 -6.38 2.05
N LYS A 63 -7.80 -7.54 1.82
CA LYS A 63 -6.35 -7.64 1.67
C LYS A 63 -6.00 -7.91 0.22
N MET A 64 -5.11 -7.12 -0.34
CA MET A 64 -4.57 -7.31 -1.69
C MET A 64 -3.09 -7.66 -1.56
N ILE A 65 -2.73 -8.90 -1.85
CA ILE A 65 -1.39 -9.44 -1.63
C ILE A 65 -0.73 -9.66 -2.99
N ASP A 66 0.42 -9.04 -3.22
CA ASP A 66 1.25 -9.23 -4.41
C ASP A 66 0.50 -9.02 -5.74
N MET A 67 -0.51 -8.12 -5.72
CA MET A 67 -1.31 -7.80 -6.90
C MET A 67 -0.54 -7.03 -7.99
N ALA A 68 0.56 -6.36 -7.62
CA ALA A 68 1.38 -5.55 -8.53
C ALA A 68 2.52 -6.33 -9.19
N SER A 69 2.92 -7.48 -8.66
CA SER A 69 4.08 -8.26 -9.14
C SER A 69 3.77 -9.14 -10.35
N GLY A 70 2.50 -9.28 -10.73
CA GLY A 70 2.09 -10.05 -11.92
C GLY A 70 2.27 -11.57 -11.77
N HIS A 71 2.72 -12.06 -10.62
CA HIS A 71 3.04 -13.46 -10.35
C HIS A 71 1.97 -14.17 -9.49
N GLY A 72 0.69 -13.89 -9.74
CA GLY A 72 -0.42 -14.58 -9.05
C GLY A 72 -0.84 -13.93 -7.74
N GLY A 73 -1.02 -12.61 -7.74
CA GLY A 73 -1.55 -11.88 -6.59
C GLY A 73 -2.87 -12.45 -6.07
N GLN A 74 -3.06 -12.36 -4.75
CA GLN A 74 -4.20 -12.88 -4.02
C GLN A 74 -5.04 -11.73 -3.45
N ILE A 75 -6.36 -11.92 -3.42
CA ILE A 75 -7.28 -11.00 -2.75
C ILE A 75 -8.03 -11.78 -1.68
N GLU A 76 -7.95 -11.31 -0.44
CA GLU A 76 -8.73 -11.82 0.68
C GLU A 76 -9.82 -10.81 1.04
N VAL A 77 -11.05 -11.30 1.20
CA VAL A 77 -12.20 -10.47 1.53
C VAL A 77 -12.93 -11.09 2.71
N ASN A 78 -13.12 -10.33 3.78
CA ASN A 78 -13.82 -10.80 4.96
C ASN A 78 -14.99 -9.88 5.34
N ASN A 79 -16.12 -10.51 5.69
CA ASN A 79 -17.33 -9.87 6.21
C ASN A 79 -17.77 -8.60 5.45
N ILE A 80 -17.70 -8.64 4.11
CA ILE A 80 -18.15 -7.55 3.26
C ILE A 80 -19.55 -7.87 2.74
N SER A 81 -20.54 -7.10 3.18
CA SER A 81 -21.93 -7.22 2.72
C SER A 81 -22.47 -5.89 2.21
N GLY A 82 -23.00 -5.89 0.99
CA GLY A 82 -23.66 -4.71 0.38
C GLY A 82 -23.11 -4.36 -1.01
N TYR A 83 -23.86 -3.53 -1.74
CA TYR A 83 -23.54 -3.17 -3.14
C TYR A 83 -22.32 -2.24 -3.27
N LEU A 84 -22.20 -1.26 -2.37
CA LEU A 84 -21.14 -0.25 -2.44
C LEU A 84 -19.73 -0.83 -2.20
N PRO A 85 -19.50 -1.68 -1.17
CA PRO A 85 -18.20 -2.31 -0.97
C PRO A 85 -17.75 -3.20 -2.13
N GLY A 86 -18.66 -3.95 -2.74
CA GLY A 86 -18.34 -4.80 -3.90
C GLY A 86 -17.87 -3.99 -5.11
N ARG A 87 -18.44 -2.79 -5.33
CA ARG A 87 -17.98 -1.86 -6.38
C ARG A 87 -16.60 -1.28 -6.07
N ILE A 88 -16.30 -1.00 -4.80
CA ILE A 88 -14.98 -0.51 -4.37
C ILE A 88 -13.91 -1.58 -4.61
N VAL A 89 -14.17 -2.83 -4.21
CA VAL A 89 -13.26 -3.96 -4.47
C VAL A 89 -12.99 -4.09 -5.98
N PHE A 90 -14.06 -4.12 -6.78
CA PHE A 90 -13.93 -4.25 -8.23
C PHE A 90 -13.10 -3.11 -8.84
N PHE A 91 -13.32 -1.87 -8.39
CA PHE A 91 -12.56 -0.72 -8.84
C PHE A 91 -11.07 -0.82 -8.45
N LEU A 92 -10.76 -1.22 -7.22
CA LEU A 92 -9.39 -1.35 -6.73
C LEU A 92 -8.61 -2.38 -7.55
N VAL A 93 -9.18 -3.57 -7.75
CA VAL A 93 -8.58 -4.63 -8.59
C VAL A 93 -8.29 -4.12 -9.99
N TRP A 94 -9.26 -3.42 -10.57
CA TRP A 94 -9.13 -2.89 -11.93
C TRP A 94 -8.07 -1.78 -12.02
N CYS A 95 -7.93 -0.94 -11.00
CA CYS A 95 -6.90 0.08 -10.92
C CYS A 95 -5.50 -0.54 -10.77
N THR A 96 -5.35 -1.56 -9.92
CA THR A 96 -4.08 -2.28 -9.71
C THR A 96 -3.60 -3.00 -10.97
N ILE A 97 -4.51 -3.58 -11.76
CA ILE A 97 -4.16 -4.26 -13.03
C ILE A 97 -3.77 -3.24 -14.13
N ARG A 98 -4.36 -2.04 -14.12
CA ARG A 98 -4.26 -1.10 -15.25
C ARG A 98 -3.17 -0.04 -15.09
N ASN A 99 -2.81 0.33 -13.86
CA ASN A 99 -1.85 1.39 -13.60
C ASN A 99 -0.64 0.85 -12.83
N GLU A 100 0.55 0.94 -13.44
CA GLU A 100 1.85 0.88 -12.75
C GLU A 100 2.10 2.07 -11.79
N LEU A 101 1.05 2.78 -11.39
CA LEU A 101 1.08 3.89 -10.44
C LEU A 101 0.41 3.43 -9.15
N GLN A 102 1.01 2.42 -8.52
CA GLN A 102 0.63 2.00 -7.17
C GLN A 102 1.62 2.61 -6.17
N LEU A 103 1.61 3.94 -5.98
CA LEU A 103 2.18 4.47 -4.75
C LEU A 103 1.80 5.90 -4.34
N TYR A 104 0.51 6.17 -4.16
CA TYR A 104 0.13 7.32 -3.32
C TYR A 104 -0.89 7.01 -2.23
N HIS A 105 -1.25 5.74 -2.02
CA HIS A 105 -2.29 5.42 -1.04
C HIS A 105 -2.14 4.10 -0.29
N ILE A 106 -0.90 3.61 -0.12
CA ILE A 106 -0.63 2.43 0.72
C ILE A 106 0.60 2.72 1.58
N ILE A 107 0.51 3.78 2.39
CA ILE A 107 0.91 3.83 3.80
C ILE A 107 0.11 5.03 4.29
N LYS A 108 -1.01 4.80 5.00
CA LYS A 108 -1.84 5.77 5.77
C LYS A 108 -3.33 5.41 5.76
N SER A 109 -3.66 4.31 6.42
CA SER A 109 -4.74 4.37 7.41
C SER A 109 -4.15 3.88 8.72
N THR A 110 -3.10 4.54 9.21
CA THR A 110 -3.18 5.37 10.42
C THR A 110 -2.04 6.39 10.38
N TYR A 111 -2.35 7.64 10.73
CA TYR A 111 -1.58 8.90 10.70
C TYR A 111 -1.64 9.72 9.41
#